data_AF-A0A182SXH5-F1
#
_entry.id   AF-A0A182SXH5-F1
#
_cell.length_a   1.000
_cell.length_b   1.000
_cell.length_c   1.000
_cell.angle_alpha   90.00
_cell.angle_beta   90.00
_cell.angle_gamma   90.00
#
_symmetry.space_group_name_H-M   'P 1'
#
loop_
_entity.id
_entity.type
_entity.pdbx_description
1 polymer ?
#
loop_
_entity_poly.entity_id
_entity_poly.type
_entity_poly.pdbx_seq_one_letter_code
_entity_poly.pdbx_strand_id
1 'polypeptide(L)'
;KKEIERRKEKGKIYEPEHEAIFAEFAEIKQQLKELLNRNEKAPAEEQFPLQVFNLNAEATEKLTQEANNTKEEEKKRLKQFIESQSDINERLVENCWALMSRKPWKIRSMFKRAFVENYAMLPANPYRQHLEKVRVYRETELNASHDALLPWKPTPTYQLESILNRDPDYGNVLDNLARASLKKSFALSGTTTHQFFEPYTLRYDQLEVVTFEQLYFELICGDVEIEKLRTLFNEKFEQIKTLKHEEIELVLKRNRRARYVQQELVFLANLMADRSTFEVTHIEDP
;
A
#
# COMPACT_ATOMS: atom_id res chain seq x y z
N LYS A 1 -54.75 -15.75 -37.56
CA LYS A 1 -55.43 -16.46 -36.44
C LYS A 1 -55.76 -17.92 -36.80
N LYS A 2 -56.54 -18.20 -37.86
CA LYS A 2 -56.85 -19.58 -38.34
C LYS A 2 -55.64 -20.49 -38.65
N GLU A 3 -54.50 -19.94 -39.09
CA GLU A 3 -53.27 -20.71 -39.36
C GLU A 3 -52.59 -21.24 -38.08
N ILE A 4 -52.66 -20.45 -37.00
CA ILE A 4 -52.07 -20.77 -35.70
C ILE A 4 -52.94 -21.80 -34.97
N GLU A 5 -54.26 -21.69 -35.09
CA GLU A 5 -55.21 -22.71 -34.59
C GLU A 5 -55.04 -24.04 -35.32
N ARG A 6 -54.90 -24.04 -36.65
CA ARG A 6 -54.58 -25.26 -37.41
C ARG A 6 -53.24 -25.90 -37.03
N ARG A 7 -52.21 -25.10 -36.74
CA ARG A 7 -50.92 -25.63 -36.22
C ARG A 7 -51.06 -26.21 -34.82
N LYS A 8 -51.87 -25.62 -33.95
CA LYS A 8 -52.15 -26.14 -32.61
C LYS A 8 -52.99 -27.42 -32.63
N GLU A 9 -54.00 -27.49 -33.50
CA GLU A 9 -54.80 -28.70 -33.70
C GLU A 9 -53.97 -29.83 -34.32
N LYS A 10 -53.14 -29.54 -35.32
CA LYS A 10 -52.16 -30.51 -35.84
C LYS A 10 -51.17 -30.95 -34.76
N GLY A 11 -50.67 -30.02 -33.93
CA GLY A 11 -49.80 -30.34 -32.80
C GLY A 11 -50.42 -31.34 -31.82
N LYS A 12 -51.71 -31.20 -31.49
CA LYS A 12 -52.46 -32.13 -30.64
C LYS A 12 -52.64 -33.53 -31.24
N ILE A 13 -52.69 -33.64 -32.57
CA ILE A 13 -52.82 -34.94 -33.25
C ILE A 13 -51.50 -35.71 -33.19
N TYR A 14 -50.36 -35.01 -33.21
CA TYR A 14 -49.03 -35.60 -33.13
C TYR A 14 -48.46 -35.65 -31.70
N GLU A 15 -49.16 -35.14 -30.69
CA GLU A 15 -48.80 -35.27 -29.26
C GLU A 15 -48.53 -36.72 -28.83
N PRO A 16 -49.38 -37.72 -29.14
CA PRO A 16 -49.13 -39.10 -28.71
C PRO A 16 -47.92 -39.73 -29.41
N GLU A 17 -47.67 -39.39 -30.68
CA GLU A 17 -46.48 -39.83 -31.42
C GLU A 17 -45.22 -39.18 -30.85
N HIS A 18 -45.30 -37.90 -30.47
CA HIS A 18 -44.23 -37.19 -29.81
C HIS A 18 -43.94 -37.79 -28.43
N GLU A 19 -44.96 -38.06 -27.62
CA GLU A 19 -44.79 -38.73 -26.31
C GLU A 19 -44.16 -40.12 -26.45
N ALA A 20 -44.55 -40.90 -27.46
CA ALA A 20 -43.94 -42.19 -27.75
C ALA A 20 -42.45 -42.05 -28.10
N ILE A 21 -42.10 -41.12 -28.99
CA ILE A 21 -40.71 -40.82 -29.35
C ILE A 21 -39.89 -40.37 -28.13
N PHE A 22 -40.46 -39.54 -27.26
CA PHE A 22 -39.78 -39.10 -26.04
C PHE A 22 -39.62 -40.22 -25.00
N ALA A 23 -40.55 -41.17 -24.94
CA ALA A 23 -40.43 -42.37 -24.12
C ALA A 23 -39.31 -43.29 -24.63
N GLU A 24 -39.23 -43.50 -25.95
CA GLU A 24 -38.13 -44.25 -26.59
C GLU A 24 -36.77 -43.57 -26.34
N PHE A 25 -36.69 -42.23 -26.46
CA PHE A 25 -35.46 -41.50 -26.11
C PHE A 25 -35.09 -41.61 -24.63
N ALA A 26 -36.07 -41.66 -23.73
CA ALA A 26 -35.83 -41.85 -22.30
C ALA A 26 -35.27 -43.25 -22.01
N GLU A 27 -35.75 -44.27 -22.72
CA GLU A 27 -35.26 -45.65 -22.63
C GLU A 27 -33.83 -45.77 -23.16
N ILE A 28 -33.55 -45.19 -24.34
CA ILE A 28 -32.19 -45.14 -24.91
C ILE A 28 -31.22 -44.41 -23.95
N LYS A 29 -31.67 -43.32 -23.31
CA LYS A 29 -30.87 -42.59 -22.32
C LYS A 29 -30.57 -43.43 -21.07
N GLN A 30 -31.52 -44.23 -20.60
CA GLN A 30 -31.29 -45.15 -19.49
C GLN A 30 -30.27 -46.23 -19.86
N GLN A 31 -30.42 -46.84 -21.04
CA GLN A 31 -29.48 -47.84 -21.55
C GLN A 31 -28.06 -47.29 -21.69
N LEU A 32 -27.91 -46.06 -22.20
CA LEU A 32 -26.60 -45.42 -22.33
C LEU A 32 -25.96 -45.15 -20.96
N LYS A 33 -26.75 -44.72 -19.98
CA LYS A 33 -26.29 -44.51 -18.59
C LYS A 33 -25.84 -45.81 -17.93
N GLU A 34 -26.53 -46.91 -18.17
CA GLU A 34 -26.12 -48.22 -17.68
C GLU A 34 -24.81 -48.70 -18.30
N LEU A 35 -24.64 -48.52 -19.62
CA LEU A 35 -23.41 -48.87 -20.32
C LEU A 35 -22.22 -48.02 -19.84
N LEU A 36 -22.44 -46.73 -19.60
CA LEU A 36 -21.43 -45.84 -19.03
C LEU A 36 -21.01 -46.28 -17.60
N ASN A 37 -21.99 -46.57 -16.75
CA ASN A 37 -21.75 -47.04 -15.38
C ASN A 37 -21.03 -48.40 -15.33
N ARG A 38 -21.28 -49.28 -16.32
CA ARG A 38 -20.55 -50.56 -16.45
C ARG A 38 -19.11 -50.32 -16.88
N ASN A 39 -18.90 -49.39 -17.80
CA ASN A 39 -17.56 -49.01 -18.28
C ASN A 39 -16.71 -48.38 -17.17
N GLU A 40 -17.26 -47.48 -16.34
CA GLU A 40 -16.52 -46.86 -15.23
C GLU A 40 -16.11 -47.87 -14.13
N LYS A 41 -16.84 -48.98 -13.99
CA LYS A 41 -16.56 -50.04 -13.02
C LYS A 41 -15.59 -51.10 -13.55
N ALA A 42 -15.25 -51.07 -14.83
CA ALA A 42 -14.33 -52.02 -15.44
C ALA A 42 -12.86 -51.72 -15.07
N PRO A 43 -11.96 -52.72 -15.13
CA PRO A 43 -10.52 -52.51 -14.94
C PRO A 43 -9.96 -51.55 -15.98
N ALA A 44 -8.91 -50.78 -15.64
CA ALA A 44 -8.37 -49.72 -16.51
C ALA A 44 -7.92 -50.19 -17.91
N GLU A 45 -7.62 -51.48 -18.08
CA GLU A 45 -7.24 -52.09 -19.38
C GLU A 45 -8.45 -52.34 -20.31
N GLU A 46 -9.66 -52.42 -19.76
CA GLU A 46 -10.92 -52.70 -20.49
C GLU A 46 -11.84 -51.46 -20.55
N GLN A 47 -11.42 -50.33 -19.97
CA GLN A 47 -12.19 -49.09 -20.00
C GLN A 47 -12.15 -48.47 -21.40
N PHE A 48 -13.32 -48.31 -22.00
CA PHE A 48 -13.47 -47.55 -23.23
C PHE A 48 -13.41 -46.04 -22.93
N PRO A 49 -12.81 -45.22 -23.82
CA PRO A 49 -12.87 -43.77 -23.72
C PRO A 49 -14.32 -43.27 -23.72
N LEU A 50 -14.62 -42.29 -22.88
CA LEU A 50 -15.97 -41.70 -22.74
C LEU A 50 -16.53 -41.15 -24.08
N GLN A 51 -15.65 -40.78 -25.02
CA GLN A 51 -16.01 -40.32 -26.36
C GLN A 51 -16.67 -41.40 -27.22
N VAL A 52 -16.45 -42.69 -26.95
CA VAL A 52 -17.05 -43.81 -27.71
C VAL A 52 -18.55 -43.96 -27.41
N PHE A 53 -18.99 -43.55 -26.23
CA PHE A 53 -20.42 -43.55 -25.85
C PHE A 53 -21.17 -42.32 -26.37
N ASN A 54 -20.48 -41.44 -27.10
CA ASN A 54 -21.03 -40.17 -27.54
C ASN A 54 -21.73 -40.35 -28.89
N LEU A 55 -23.06 -40.32 -28.86
CA LEU A 55 -23.91 -40.52 -30.05
C LEU A 55 -23.72 -39.47 -31.15
N ASN A 56 -23.12 -38.32 -30.84
CA ASN A 56 -22.86 -37.25 -31.80
C ASN A 56 -21.43 -36.72 -31.67
N ALA A 57 -20.46 -37.56 -32.05
CA ALA A 57 -19.03 -37.27 -31.95
C ALA A 57 -18.67 -35.95 -32.62
N GLU A 58 -19.14 -35.70 -33.86
CA GLU A 58 -18.84 -34.48 -34.61
C GLU A 58 -19.32 -33.19 -33.93
N ALA A 59 -20.54 -33.19 -33.37
CA ALA A 59 -21.07 -32.02 -32.67
C ALA A 59 -20.30 -31.74 -31.38
N THR A 60 -19.92 -32.79 -30.64
CA THR A 60 -19.11 -32.63 -29.44
C THR A 60 -17.68 -32.22 -29.74
N GLU A 61 -17.08 -32.71 -30.80
CA GLU A 61 -15.76 -32.26 -31.26
C GLU A 61 -15.80 -30.77 -31.60
N LYS A 62 -16.81 -30.32 -32.36
CA LYS A 62 -16.99 -28.88 -32.66
C LYS A 62 -17.14 -28.05 -31.40
N LEU A 63 -17.98 -28.46 -30.45
CA LEU A 63 -18.15 -27.75 -29.17
C LEU A 63 -16.86 -27.74 -28.33
N THR A 64 -16.11 -28.83 -28.32
CA THR A 64 -14.81 -28.88 -27.61
C THR A 64 -13.77 -28.00 -28.29
N GLN A 65 -13.76 -27.93 -29.62
CA GLN A 65 -12.89 -27.04 -30.39
C GLN A 65 -13.24 -25.57 -30.13
N GLU A 66 -14.53 -25.21 -30.16
CA GLU A 66 -14.99 -23.86 -29.81
C GLU A 66 -14.65 -23.51 -28.35
N ALA A 67 -14.85 -24.44 -27.41
CA ALA A 67 -14.47 -24.26 -26.01
C ALA A 67 -12.94 -24.11 -25.83
N ASN A 68 -12.13 -24.82 -26.62
CA ASN A 68 -10.68 -24.69 -26.57
C ASN A 68 -10.22 -23.37 -27.22
N ASN A 69 -10.82 -22.97 -28.33
CA ASN A 69 -10.52 -21.70 -28.99
C ASN A 69 -10.83 -20.52 -28.06
N THR A 70 -12.01 -20.50 -27.43
CA THR A 70 -12.37 -19.48 -26.45
C THR A 70 -11.43 -19.46 -25.24
N LYS A 71 -11.04 -20.63 -24.71
CA LYS A 71 -10.01 -20.72 -23.66
C LYS A 71 -8.67 -20.17 -24.10
N GLU A 72 -8.24 -20.46 -25.32
CA GLU A 72 -6.98 -19.97 -25.87
C GLU A 72 -7.00 -18.46 -26.13
N GLU A 73 -8.11 -17.94 -26.63
CA GLU A 73 -8.35 -16.51 -26.82
C GLU A 73 -8.30 -15.77 -25.49
N GLU A 74 -9.02 -16.24 -24.47
CA GLU A 74 -8.98 -15.65 -23.13
C GLU A 74 -7.58 -15.78 -22.52
N LYS A 75 -6.91 -16.92 -22.68
CA LYS A 75 -5.51 -17.08 -22.21
C LYS A 75 -4.56 -16.10 -22.90
N LYS A 76 -4.70 -15.89 -24.20
CA LYS A 76 -3.90 -14.90 -24.97
C LYS A 76 -4.19 -13.48 -24.46
N ARG A 77 -5.47 -13.15 -24.26
CA ARG A 77 -5.90 -11.86 -23.73
C ARG A 77 -5.34 -11.59 -22.33
N LEU A 78 -5.43 -12.56 -21.42
CA LEU A 78 -4.88 -12.44 -20.06
C LEU A 78 -3.36 -12.29 -20.09
N LYS A 79 -2.65 -13.01 -20.96
CA LYS A 79 -1.20 -12.86 -21.12
C LYS A 79 -0.82 -11.46 -21.57
N GLN A 80 -1.48 -10.93 -22.60
CA GLN A 80 -1.26 -9.57 -23.08
C GLN A 80 -1.56 -8.53 -21.99
N PHE A 81 -2.59 -8.76 -21.18
CA PHE A 81 -2.89 -7.92 -20.03
C PHE A 81 -1.77 -7.97 -18.98
N ILE A 82 -1.26 -9.17 -18.64
CA ILE A 82 -0.15 -9.33 -17.70
C ILE A 82 1.12 -8.65 -18.22
N GLU A 83 1.44 -8.81 -19.50
CA GLU A 83 2.59 -8.19 -20.15
C GLU A 83 2.48 -6.66 -20.11
N SER A 84 1.37 -6.09 -20.55
CA SER A 84 1.15 -4.63 -20.48
C SER A 84 1.18 -4.09 -19.04
N GLN A 85 0.67 -4.85 -18.07
CA GLN A 85 0.73 -4.48 -16.66
C GLN A 85 2.16 -4.56 -16.11
N SER A 86 2.96 -5.53 -16.56
CA SER A 86 4.38 -5.63 -16.20
C SER A 86 5.15 -4.42 -16.70
N ASP A 87 4.93 -4.01 -17.97
CA ASP A 87 5.59 -2.83 -18.54
C ASP A 87 5.29 -1.55 -17.75
N ILE A 88 4.02 -1.37 -17.35
CA ILE A 88 3.60 -0.23 -16.52
C ILE A 88 4.24 -0.32 -15.14
N ASN A 89 4.24 -1.50 -14.53
CA ASN A 89 4.81 -1.72 -13.21
C ASN A 89 6.33 -1.49 -13.20
N GLU A 90 7.05 -1.96 -14.21
CA GLU A 90 8.49 -1.72 -14.39
C GLU A 90 8.76 -0.21 -14.49
N ARG A 91 8.00 0.51 -15.31
CA ARG A 91 8.11 1.97 -15.40
C ARG A 91 7.81 2.68 -14.08
N LEU A 92 6.84 2.19 -13.30
CA LEU A 92 6.54 2.74 -11.97
C LEU A 92 7.67 2.46 -10.98
N VAL A 93 8.25 1.26 -11.02
CA VAL A 93 9.38 0.90 -10.16
C VAL A 93 10.60 1.74 -10.51
N GLU A 94 10.94 1.90 -11.78
CA GLU A 94 12.07 2.71 -12.23
C GLU A 94 11.88 4.20 -11.87
N ASN A 95 10.73 4.77 -12.20
CA ASN A 95 10.50 6.21 -12.05
C ASN A 95 10.16 6.62 -10.61
N CYS A 96 9.53 5.75 -9.81
CA CYS A 96 9.07 6.12 -8.48
C CYS A 96 9.83 5.39 -7.38
N TRP A 97 9.98 4.06 -7.46
CA TRP A 97 10.53 3.26 -6.37
C TRP A 97 12.06 3.29 -6.30
N ALA A 98 12.73 3.24 -7.46
CA ALA A 98 14.18 3.21 -7.55
C ALA A 98 14.82 4.57 -7.20
N LEU A 99 14.11 5.66 -7.47
CA LEU A 99 14.56 7.00 -7.10
C LEU A 99 14.51 7.25 -5.59
N MET A 100 13.66 6.58 -4.83
CA MET A 100 13.52 6.85 -3.39
C MET A 100 14.78 6.47 -2.61
N SER A 101 15.30 7.42 -1.82
CA SER A 101 16.42 7.22 -0.90
C SER A 101 16.01 6.35 0.30
N ARG A 102 14.79 6.54 0.80
CA ARG A 102 14.16 5.69 1.83
C ARG A 102 12.85 5.13 1.29
N LYS A 103 12.80 3.81 1.15
CA LYS A 103 11.59 3.09 0.69
C LYS A 103 10.52 3.07 1.78
N PRO A 104 9.22 3.04 1.43
CA PRO A 104 8.15 2.90 2.40
C PRO A 104 8.11 1.48 2.99
N TRP A 105 7.93 1.39 4.30
CA TRP A 105 7.89 0.21 5.15
C TRP A 105 6.81 0.40 6.19
N LYS A 106 6.16 -0.70 6.57
CA LYS A 106 5.04 -0.71 7.51
C LYS A 106 5.30 -1.69 8.63
N ILE A 107 5.37 -1.20 9.86
CA ILE A 107 5.46 -2.02 11.07
C ILE A 107 4.05 -2.19 11.65
N ARG A 108 3.54 -3.42 11.63
CA ARG A 108 2.27 -3.76 12.32
C ARG A 108 2.52 -4.08 13.79
N SER A 109 1.63 -3.69 14.68
CA SER A 109 1.65 -4.15 16.08
C SER A 109 1.28 -5.64 16.15
N MET A 110 1.79 -6.35 17.17
CA MET A 110 1.53 -7.79 17.36
C MET A 110 0.13 -8.07 17.91
N PHE A 111 -0.30 -7.27 18.91
CA PHE A 111 -1.53 -7.54 19.67
C PHE A 111 -2.63 -6.50 19.44
N LYS A 112 -2.31 -5.40 18.74
CA LYS A 112 -3.26 -4.32 18.46
C LYS A 112 -3.41 -4.14 16.95
N ARG A 113 -4.60 -3.71 16.52
CA ARG A 113 -4.85 -3.25 15.14
C ARG A 113 -4.28 -1.86 14.91
N ALA A 114 -2.97 -1.74 15.08
CA ALA A 114 -2.23 -0.51 14.85
C ALA A 114 -1.04 -0.80 13.94
N PHE A 115 -0.70 0.17 13.11
CA PHE A 115 0.49 0.12 12.28
C PHE A 115 1.14 1.49 12.25
N VAL A 116 2.45 1.49 12.05
CA VAL A 116 3.24 2.69 11.83
C VAL A 116 3.91 2.53 10.47
N GLU A 117 3.91 3.59 9.68
CA GLU A 117 4.58 3.67 8.38
C GLU A 117 5.71 4.68 8.48
N ASN A 118 6.82 4.41 7.81
CA ASN A 118 7.89 5.38 7.69
C ASN A 118 7.59 6.39 6.56
N TYR A 119 8.31 7.50 6.57
CA TYR A 119 8.22 8.47 5.49
C TYR A 119 9.10 8.03 4.32
N ALA A 120 8.48 7.79 3.16
CA ALA A 120 9.23 7.61 1.92
C ALA A 120 9.93 8.93 1.56
N MET A 121 11.23 8.84 1.29
CA MET A 121 12.06 10.03 1.00
C MET A 121 12.62 9.92 -0.40
N LEU A 122 12.53 11.02 -1.15
CA LEU A 122 13.28 11.19 -2.39
C LEU A 122 14.75 11.52 -2.09
N PRO A 123 15.64 11.52 -3.10
CA PRO A 123 17.00 12.03 -2.96
C PRO A 123 16.99 13.51 -2.58
N ALA A 124 18.11 14.00 -2.05
CA ALA A 124 18.24 15.37 -1.58
C ALA A 124 17.75 16.38 -2.64
N ASN A 125 16.87 17.28 -2.21
CA ASN A 125 16.20 18.22 -3.09
C ASN A 125 17.21 19.25 -3.66
N PRO A 126 17.21 19.55 -4.98
CA PRO A 126 18.06 20.58 -5.57
C PRO A 126 17.89 21.98 -4.95
N TYR A 127 16.76 22.27 -4.28
CA TYR A 127 16.57 23.54 -3.56
C TYR A 127 17.56 23.76 -2.41
N ARG A 128 18.34 22.74 -2.00
CA ARG A 128 19.42 22.90 -1.01
C ARG A 128 20.48 23.92 -1.46
N GLN A 129 20.70 24.09 -2.76
CA GLN A 129 21.59 25.13 -3.30
C GLN A 129 21.07 26.55 -3.05
N HIS A 130 19.75 26.70 -2.87
CA HIS A 130 19.12 27.99 -2.59
C HIS A 130 19.22 28.38 -1.11
N LEU A 131 19.56 27.45 -0.22
CA LEU A 131 19.77 27.75 1.20
C LEU A 131 20.93 28.71 1.44
N GLU A 132 21.99 28.62 0.64
CA GLU A 132 23.12 29.54 0.76
C GLU A 132 22.70 30.97 0.36
N LYS A 133 21.87 31.10 -0.68
CA LYS A 133 21.28 32.39 -1.05
C LYS A 133 20.37 32.93 0.06
N VAL A 134 19.47 32.09 0.59
CA VAL A 134 18.59 32.43 1.72
C VAL A 134 19.42 32.95 2.90
N ARG A 135 20.50 32.23 3.22
CA ARG A 135 21.42 32.60 4.30
C ARG A 135 22.03 33.97 4.07
N VAL A 136 22.64 34.20 2.90
CA VAL A 136 23.31 35.47 2.58
C VAL A 136 22.31 36.64 2.61
N TYR A 137 21.12 36.46 2.03
CA TYR A 137 20.10 37.51 2.04
C TYR A 137 19.64 37.83 3.44
N ARG A 138 19.40 36.81 4.28
CA ARG A 138 18.98 37.04 5.66
C ARG A 138 20.07 37.70 6.49
N GLU A 139 21.32 37.23 6.38
CA GLU A 139 22.46 37.85 7.06
C GLU A 139 22.60 39.31 6.64
N THR A 140 22.42 39.61 5.36
CA THR A 140 22.46 40.99 4.84
C THR A 140 21.31 41.84 5.38
N GLU A 141 20.08 41.32 5.42
CA GLU A 141 18.92 42.02 6.02
C GLU A 141 19.15 42.31 7.50
N LEU A 142 19.63 41.33 8.26
CA LEU A 142 19.92 41.49 9.69
C LEU A 142 21.04 42.51 9.91
N ASN A 143 22.09 42.47 9.09
CA ASN A 143 23.18 43.44 9.13
C ASN A 143 22.77 44.83 8.65
N ALA A 144 21.76 44.95 7.79
CA ALA A 144 21.20 46.23 7.35
C ALA A 144 20.18 46.79 8.36
N SER A 145 19.62 45.95 9.24
CA SER A 145 18.57 46.31 10.20
C SER A 145 19.05 47.11 11.44
N HIS A 146 20.08 47.93 11.28
CA HIS A 146 20.48 48.91 12.31
C HIS A 146 19.54 50.13 12.35
N ASP A 147 18.70 50.30 11.33
CA ASP A 147 17.70 51.37 11.29
C ASP A 147 16.46 50.98 12.11
N ALA A 148 15.99 51.91 12.95
CA ALA A 148 14.81 51.73 13.79
C ALA A 148 13.51 51.67 12.97
N LEU A 149 13.55 52.18 11.73
CA LEU A 149 12.45 52.12 10.79
C LEU A 149 12.74 51.08 9.71
N LEU A 150 11.93 50.02 9.71
CA LEU A 150 11.93 49.01 8.66
C LEU A 150 10.64 49.18 7.85
N PRO A 151 10.66 49.89 6.70
CA PRO A 151 9.45 50.24 5.94
C PRO A 151 8.59 49.04 5.54
N TRP A 152 9.21 47.87 5.43
CA TRP A 152 8.55 46.61 5.07
C TRP A 152 8.02 45.82 6.28
N LYS A 153 8.28 46.24 7.54
CA LYS A 153 7.67 45.62 8.71
C LYS A 153 6.40 46.39 9.11
N PRO A 154 5.23 45.74 9.18
CA PRO A 154 3.99 46.38 9.59
C PRO A 154 4.10 46.81 11.06
N THR A 155 4.44 48.08 11.26
CA THR A 155 4.60 48.67 12.58
C THR A 155 3.31 49.40 12.92
N PRO A 156 2.56 48.99 13.94
CA PRO A 156 1.34 49.68 14.31
C PRO A 156 1.65 51.11 14.78
N THR A 157 0.74 52.04 14.49
CA THR A 157 0.97 53.49 14.63
C THR A 157 1.52 53.91 16.00
N TYR A 158 1.05 53.28 17.08
CA TYR A 158 1.53 53.57 18.44
C TYR A 158 3.01 53.22 18.66
N GLN A 159 3.52 52.17 18.01
CA GLN A 159 4.94 51.82 18.06
C GLN A 159 5.76 52.79 17.19
N LEU A 160 5.22 53.19 16.05
CA LEU A 160 5.85 54.14 15.15
C LEU A 160 6.03 55.51 15.80
N GLU A 161 5.00 56.03 16.47
CA GLU A 161 5.07 57.26 17.26
C GLU A 161 6.10 57.15 18.39
N SER A 162 6.18 55.99 19.06
CA SER A 162 7.22 55.75 20.07
C SER A 162 8.62 55.67 19.47
N ILE A 163 8.79 55.28 18.21
CA ILE A 163 10.10 55.21 17.54
C ILE A 163 10.50 56.60 17.06
N LEU A 164 9.57 57.36 16.47
CA LEU A 164 9.79 58.71 15.94
C LEU A 164 10.06 59.75 17.04
N ASN A 165 9.52 59.55 18.25
CA ASN A 165 9.70 60.46 19.39
C ASN A 165 10.91 60.12 20.28
N ARG A 166 11.80 59.21 19.86
CA ARG A 166 12.98 58.80 20.66
C ARG A 166 14.25 59.52 20.23
N ASP A 167 15.09 59.85 21.22
CA ASP A 167 16.44 60.39 20.99
C ASP A 167 17.35 59.32 20.33
N PRO A 168 18.25 59.74 19.40
CA PRO A 168 19.07 58.83 18.60
C PRO A 168 20.05 57.96 19.40
N ASP A 169 20.37 58.31 20.64
CA ASP A 169 21.33 57.58 21.50
C ASP A 169 20.74 56.35 22.21
N TYR A 170 19.44 56.07 22.07
CA TYR A 170 18.75 54.97 22.77
C TYR A 170 18.79 53.59 22.06
N GLY A 171 19.69 53.39 21.10
CA GLY A 171 19.81 52.15 20.31
C GLY A 171 20.05 50.86 21.13
N ASN A 172 20.65 50.97 22.32
CA ASN A 172 21.03 49.81 23.16
C ASN A 172 19.86 49.11 23.87
N VAL A 173 18.69 49.73 24.00
CA VAL A 173 17.56 49.15 24.76
C VAL A 173 16.70 48.21 23.90
N LEU A 174 16.65 48.45 22.58
CA LEU A 174 15.94 47.59 21.62
C LEU A 174 16.58 46.20 21.50
N ASP A 175 17.91 46.11 21.60
CA ASP A 175 18.65 44.85 21.53
C ASP A 175 18.27 43.89 22.69
N ASN A 176 18.02 44.44 23.88
CA ASN A 176 17.58 43.63 25.03
C ASN A 176 16.11 43.17 24.92
N LEU A 177 15.24 43.99 24.31
CA LEU A 177 13.84 43.61 24.06
C LEU A 177 13.73 42.59 22.92
N ALA A 178 14.55 42.73 21.88
CA ALA A 178 14.65 41.79 20.76
C ALA A 178 15.17 40.43 21.22
N ARG A 179 16.20 40.39 22.08
CA ARG A 179 16.71 39.15 22.69
C ARG A 179 15.69 38.47 23.61
N ALA A 180 14.87 39.25 24.32
CA ALA A 180 13.77 38.71 25.13
C ALA A 180 12.60 38.19 24.26
N SER A 181 12.36 38.79 23.10
CA SER A 181 11.39 38.33 22.09
C SER A 181 11.78 36.98 21.47
N LEU A 182 13.07 36.74 21.22
CA LEU A 182 13.58 35.48 20.67
C LEU A 182 13.21 34.23 21.49
N LYS A 183 13.01 34.35 22.82
CA LYS A 183 12.56 33.24 23.67
C LYS A 183 11.04 33.05 23.65
N LYS A 184 10.27 34.05 23.20
CA LYS A 184 8.81 34.02 23.05
C LYS A 184 8.33 33.76 21.61
N SER A 185 9.21 33.85 20.60
CA SER A 185 8.85 33.78 19.18
C SER A 185 8.42 32.40 18.69
N PHE A 186 8.78 31.31 19.37
CA PHE A 186 8.36 29.97 18.93
C PHE A 186 6.85 29.73 19.01
N ALA A 187 6.12 30.48 19.84
CA ALA A 187 4.66 30.42 19.90
C ALA A 187 3.99 31.06 18.68
N LEU A 188 4.66 31.99 17.99
CA LEU A 188 4.19 32.68 16.79
C LEU A 188 4.67 32.04 15.48
N SER A 189 5.59 31.08 15.53
CA SER A 189 6.09 30.38 14.34
C SER A 189 5.04 29.43 13.69
N GLY A 190 3.94 29.15 14.38
CA GLY A 190 2.87 28.26 13.88
C GLY A 190 3.29 26.79 13.75
N THR A 191 4.51 26.42 14.19
CA THR A 191 5.05 25.06 14.08
C THR A 191 5.57 24.54 15.42
N THR A 192 5.47 23.22 15.61
CA THR A 192 5.95 22.51 16.81
C THR A 192 7.32 21.86 16.60
N THR A 193 8.01 22.16 15.49
CA THR A 193 9.32 21.56 15.12
C THR A 193 10.40 21.83 16.17
N HIS A 194 10.31 22.96 16.88
CA HIS A 194 11.18 23.34 17.99
C HIS A 194 11.23 22.32 19.15
N GLN A 195 10.21 21.45 19.29
CA GLN A 195 10.20 20.40 20.32
C GLN A 195 11.17 19.25 19.99
N PHE A 196 11.51 19.08 18.71
CA PHE A 196 12.31 17.95 18.23
C PHE A 196 13.74 18.35 17.91
N PHE A 197 13.97 19.56 17.43
CA PHE A 197 15.30 20.09 17.11
C PHE A 197 15.32 21.61 17.20
N GLU A 198 16.52 22.17 17.33
CA GLU A 198 16.71 23.62 17.29
C GLU A 198 16.27 24.18 15.93
N PRO A 199 15.33 25.14 15.92
CA PRO A 199 14.82 25.73 14.70
C PRO A 199 15.91 26.54 13.98
N TYR A 200 15.74 26.73 12.68
CA TYR A 200 16.71 27.45 11.88
C TYR A 200 16.81 28.92 12.34
N THR A 201 18.00 29.34 12.77
CA THR A 201 18.22 30.65 13.42
C THR A 201 17.89 31.84 12.52
N LEU A 202 17.99 31.66 11.20
CA LEU A 202 17.77 32.70 10.19
C LEU A 202 16.34 32.70 9.64
N ARG A 203 15.41 31.97 10.26
CA ARG A 203 14.00 31.95 9.86
C ARG A 203 13.31 33.28 10.14
N TYR A 204 12.32 33.65 9.33
CA TYR A 204 11.46 34.80 9.57
C TYR A 204 10.40 34.45 10.62
N ASP A 205 9.99 35.43 11.41
CA ASP A 205 8.77 35.29 12.21
C ASP A 205 7.54 35.42 11.31
N GLN A 206 6.42 34.78 11.66
CA GLN A 206 5.23 34.69 10.79
C GLN A 206 4.66 36.07 10.42
N LEU A 207 4.84 37.07 11.29
CA LEU A 207 4.38 38.44 11.07
C LEU A 207 5.42 39.32 10.35
N GLU A 208 6.64 38.84 10.16
CA GLU A 208 7.73 39.57 9.49
C GLU A 208 7.81 39.30 7.99
N VAL A 209 7.13 38.26 7.49
CA VAL A 209 7.15 37.88 6.07
C VAL A 209 6.20 38.79 5.28
N VAL A 210 6.76 39.67 4.45
CA VAL A 210 5.96 40.68 3.73
C VAL A 210 6.27 40.70 2.23
N THR A 211 7.47 40.27 1.82
CA THR A 211 7.84 40.22 0.41
C THR A 211 7.72 38.81 -0.17
N PHE A 212 7.61 38.74 -1.51
CA PHE A 212 7.58 37.47 -2.23
C PHE A 212 8.84 36.64 -1.99
N GLU A 213 10.01 37.27 -1.98
CA GLU A 213 11.29 36.58 -1.74
C GLU A 213 11.37 35.99 -0.33
N GLN A 214 10.88 36.71 0.68
CA GLN A 214 10.83 36.22 2.06
C GLN A 214 9.89 35.01 2.19
N LEU A 215 8.74 35.04 1.50
CA LEU A 215 7.82 33.91 1.45
C LEU A 215 8.46 32.69 0.77
N TYR A 216 9.19 32.91 -0.32
CA TYR A 216 9.94 31.87 -1.00
C TYR A 216 11.04 31.27 -0.12
N PHE A 217 11.72 32.09 0.70
CA PHE A 217 12.70 31.61 1.67
C PHE A 217 12.07 30.80 2.79
N GLU A 218 10.92 31.23 3.33
CA GLU A 218 10.18 30.43 4.31
C GLU A 218 9.73 29.08 3.76
N LEU A 219 9.34 29.02 2.49
CA LEU A 219 9.02 27.75 1.84
C LEU A 219 10.23 26.81 1.84
N ILE A 220 11.40 27.30 1.43
CA ILE A 220 12.63 26.50 1.38
C ILE A 220 13.05 26.05 2.79
N CYS A 221 13.05 26.96 3.77
CA CYS A 221 13.36 26.63 5.16
C CYS A 221 12.39 25.59 5.73
N GLY A 222 11.09 25.73 5.44
CA GLY A 222 10.06 24.78 5.82
C GLY A 222 10.30 23.38 5.24
N ASP A 223 10.63 23.28 3.95
CA ASP A 223 10.93 22.01 3.29
C ASP A 223 12.13 21.30 3.94
N VAL A 224 13.17 22.04 4.33
CA VAL A 224 14.34 21.50 5.04
C VAL A 224 13.98 21.00 6.43
N GLU A 225 13.18 21.76 7.18
CA GLU A 225 12.70 21.31 8.49
C GLU A 225 11.83 20.06 8.39
N ILE A 226 10.97 19.97 7.38
CA ILE A 226 10.16 18.79 7.09
C ILE A 226 11.06 17.59 6.76
N GLU A 227 12.08 17.77 5.90
CA GLU A 227 13.06 16.72 5.57
C GLU A 227 13.78 16.23 6.83
N LYS A 228 14.22 17.14 7.70
CA LYS A 228 14.88 16.84 8.97
C LYS A 228 13.96 16.07 9.92
N LEU A 229 12.71 16.50 10.07
CA LEU A 229 11.73 15.83 10.92
C LEU A 229 11.42 14.41 10.42
N ARG A 230 11.23 14.25 9.10
CA ARG A 230 11.02 12.94 8.48
C ARG A 230 12.22 12.01 8.69
N THR A 231 13.43 12.56 8.62
CA THR A 231 14.66 11.80 8.86
C THR A 231 14.74 11.33 10.31
N LEU A 232 14.51 12.22 11.28
CA LEU A 232 14.47 11.88 12.71
C LEU A 232 13.41 10.81 13.02
N PHE A 233 12.22 10.93 12.43
CA PHE A 233 11.19 9.91 12.57
C PHE A 233 11.63 8.56 11.99
N ASN A 234 12.22 8.56 10.80
CA ASN A 234 12.69 7.36 10.13
C ASN A 234 13.82 6.66 10.91
N GLU A 235 14.69 7.39 11.59
CA GLU A 235 15.69 6.83 12.49
C GLU A 235 15.05 6.08 13.67
N LYS A 236 14.06 6.70 14.33
CA LYS A 236 13.29 6.06 15.40
C LYS A 236 12.51 4.85 14.89
N PHE A 237 11.96 4.95 13.69
CA PHE A 237 11.26 3.86 13.03
C PHE A 237 12.19 2.66 12.80
N GLU A 238 13.42 2.87 12.32
CA GLU A 238 14.37 1.78 12.11
C GLU A 238 14.85 1.14 13.41
N GLN A 239 15.00 1.92 14.49
CA GLN A 239 15.25 1.37 15.83
C GLN A 239 14.12 0.43 16.27
N ILE A 240 12.86 0.83 16.09
CA ILE A 240 11.71 -0.03 16.43
C ILE A 240 11.64 -1.26 15.50
N LYS A 241 11.95 -1.08 14.21
CA LYS A 241 11.94 -2.15 13.22
C LYS A 241 12.94 -3.25 13.57
N THR A 242 14.17 -2.87 13.88
CA THR A 242 15.25 -3.78 14.25
C THR A 242 14.91 -4.53 15.54
N LEU A 243 14.48 -3.82 16.58
CA LEU A 243 14.01 -4.45 17.84
C LEU A 243 12.88 -5.45 17.59
N LYS A 244 11.87 -5.07 16.79
CA LYS A 244 10.76 -5.98 16.48
C LYS A 244 11.25 -7.21 15.71
N HIS A 245 12.18 -7.05 14.80
CA HIS A 245 12.73 -8.15 14.01
C HIS A 245 13.48 -9.14 14.91
N GLU A 246 14.34 -8.65 15.80
CA GLU A 246 15.08 -9.47 16.77
C GLU A 246 14.15 -10.25 17.70
N GLU A 247 13.11 -9.60 18.23
CA GLU A 247 12.10 -10.26 19.07
C GLU A 247 11.32 -11.34 18.30
N ILE A 248 10.94 -11.07 17.05
CA ILE A 248 10.28 -12.07 16.19
C ILE A 248 11.20 -13.26 15.94
N GLU A 249 12.46 -13.03 15.60
CA GLU A 249 13.42 -14.12 15.38
C GLU A 249 13.59 -15.00 16.63
N LEU A 250 13.65 -14.37 17.80
CA LEU A 250 13.75 -15.07 19.07
C LEU A 250 12.50 -15.92 19.34
N VAL A 251 11.30 -15.37 19.09
CA VAL A 251 10.04 -16.11 19.20
C VAL A 251 10.03 -17.29 18.22
N LEU A 252 10.46 -17.12 16.98
CA LEU A 252 10.54 -18.20 15.99
C LEU A 252 11.51 -19.30 16.43
N LYS A 253 12.68 -18.95 16.97
CA LYS A 253 13.65 -19.93 17.52
C LYS A 253 13.04 -20.71 18.69
N ARG A 254 12.35 -20.03 19.61
CA ARG A 254 11.66 -20.69 20.74
C ARG A 254 10.52 -21.60 20.27
N ASN A 255 9.71 -21.15 19.31
CA ASN A 255 8.61 -21.94 18.75
C ASN A 255 9.14 -23.21 18.04
N ARG A 256 10.19 -23.08 17.22
CA ARG A 256 10.87 -24.24 16.61
C ARG A 256 11.37 -25.24 17.65
N ARG A 257 11.99 -24.76 18.74
CA ARG A 257 12.44 -25.63 19.83
C ARG A 257 11.27 -26.31 20.54
N ALA A 258 10.18 -25.60 20.81
CA ALA A 258 8.99 -26.17 21.44
C ALA A 258 8.38 -27.28 20.57
N ARG A 259 8.26 -27.04 19.26
CA ARG A 259 7.81 -28.07 18.30
C ARG A 259 8.74 -29.28 18.26
N TYR A 260 10.06 -29.07 18.30
CA TYR A 260 11.02 -30.16 18.36
C TYR A 260 10.85 -31.01 19.62
N VAL A 261 10.78 -30.38 20.81
CA VAL A 261 10.53 -31.09 22.07
C VAL A 261 9.19 -31.83 22.04
N GLN A 262 8.15 -31.24 21.45
CA GLN A 262 6.86 -31.90 21.28
C GLN A 262 6.97 -33.16 20.40
N GLN A 263 7.73 -33.10 19.30
CA GLN A 263 7.98 -34.25 18.44
C GLN A 263 8.76 -35.35 19.16
N GLU A 264 9.79 -34.99 19.93
CA GLU A 264 10.56 -35.94 20.74
C GLU A 264 9.70 -36.63 21.80
N LEU A 265 8.85 -35.87 22.49
CA LEU A 265 7.93 -36.43 23.50
C LEU A 265 6.95 -37.43 22.86
N VAL A 266 6.40 -37.12 21.69
CA VAL A 266 5.52 -38.05 20.95
C VAL A 266 6.29 -39.29 20.53
N PHE A 267 7.52 -39.12 20.02
CA PHE A 267 8.37 -40.25 19.63
C PHE A 267 8.69 -41.16 20.82
N LEU A 268 9.07 -40.59 21.97
CA LEU A 268 9.33 -41.34 23.21
C LEU A 268 8.07 -42.02 23.75
N ALA A 269 6.92 -41.35 23.75
CA ALA A 269 5.65 -41.94 24.18
C ALA A 269 5.26 -43.15 23.32
N ASN A 270 5.44 -43.05 21.99
CA ASN A 270 5.21 -44.16 21.06
C ASN A 270 6.15 -45.34 21.33
N LEU A 271 7.42 -45.08 21.67
CA LEU A 271 8.39 -46.12 22.04
C LEU A 271 8.07 -46.78 23.39
N MET A 272 7.55 -46.03 24.35
CA MET A 272 7.19 -46.54 25.68
C MET A 272 5.82 -47.25 25.71
N ALA A 273 5.13 -47.37 24.57
CA ALA A 273 3.80 -47.97 24.45
C ALA A 273 2.74 -47.35 25.39
N ASP A 274 2.96 -46.11 25.85
CA ASP A 274 1.99 -45.36 26.62
C ASP A 274 0.88 -44.89 25.67
N ARG A 275 -0.32 -45.47 25.82
CA ARG A 275 -1.51 -45.19 25.01
C ARG A 275 -2.12 -43.80 25.26
N SER A 276 -1.38 -42.85 25.83
CA SER A 276 -1.79 -41.45 25.90
C SER A 276 -1.52 -40.80 24.54
N THR A 277 -2.55 -40.76 23.70
CA THR A 277 -2.53 -40.10 22.38
C THR A 277 -2.24 -38.60 22.54
N PHE A 278 -0.98 -38.20 22.40
CA PHE A 278 -0.62 -36.80 22.25
C PHE A 278 -0.78 -36.40 20.79
N GLU A 279 -1.92 -35.82 20.46
CA GLU A 279 -2.14 -35.23 19.13
C GLU A 279 -1.25 -33.99 18.97
N VAL A 280 -0.36 -34.01 17.98
CA VAL A 280 0.43 -32.83 17.60
C VAL A 280 -0.51 -31.87 16.88
N THR A 281 -0.98 -30.85 17.59
CA THR A 281 -1.66 -29.73 16.97
C THR A 281 -0.65 -28.96 16.11
N HIS A 282 -0.70 -29.21 14.81
CA HIS A 282 -0.02 -28.37 13.82
C HIS A 282 -0.71 -27.00 13.78
N ILE A 283 -0.26 -26.09 14.64
CA ILE A 283 -0.56 -24.67 14.50
C ILE A 283 0.42 -24.16 13.44
N GLU A 284 -0.07 -23.88 12.24
CA GLU A 284 0.70 -23.22 11.18
C GLU A 284 1.22 -21.86 11.71
N ASP A 285 2.49 -21.56 11.43
CA ASP A 285 3.02 -20.22 11.70
C ASP A 285 2.30 -19.21 10.80
N PRO A 286 1.88 -18.05 11.33
CA PRO A 286 1.32 -16.96 10.53
C PRO A 286 2.34 -16.28 9.61
#